data_AF-A0AA37XLR4-F1
#
_entry.id   AF-A0AA37XLR4-F1
#
_cell.length_a   1.000
_cell.length_b   1.000
_cell.length_c   1.000
_cell.angle_alpha   90.00
_cell.angle_beta   90.00
_cell.angle_gamma   90.00
#
_symmetry.space_group_name_H-M   'P 1'
#
loop_
_entity.id
_entity.type
_entity.pdbx_description
1 polymer ?
#
loop_
_entity_poly.entity_id
_entity_poly.type
_entity_poly.pdbx_seq_one_letter_code
_entity_poly.pdbx_strand_id
1 'polypeptide(L)'
;MLVDTIRLNYGMDKAIVGLNRYGFGSQLAFAIYQTYKNETLEIIEENPYQLVEDIEGIGFKKADNIAEQLGIDATSDKRIRAAILHQILQQSMETGNTYIAAKELLEQVLHMLEDSRPVEIDPEKVANGVIELVEEGKIQQEETNLFENSLYFAEWGIASSIQRLLQQQKEINYSEEKLNKNLRKLEKRLDIVYGDSQEEAIKKAIRSPLFLLTGGLEQGRPQLSMVLFNYLLN
;
A
#
# COMPACT_ATOMS: atom_id res chain seq x y z
N MET A 1 -10.44 -38.31 -11.48
CA MET A 1 -9.86 -38.16 -10.13
C MET A 1 -8.36 -38.46 -10.10
N LEU A 2 -7.87 -39.71 -10.24
CA LEU A 2 -6.41 -39.99 -10.15
C LEU A 2 -5.59 -39.38 -11.30
N VAL A 3 -6.12 -39.43 -12.53
CA VAL A 3 -5.46 -38.86 -13.72
C VAL A 3 -5.36 -37.34 -13.65
N ASP A 4 -6.37 -36.68 -13.07
CA ASP A 4 -6.40 -35.23 -12.88
C ASP A 4 -5.37 -34.81 -11.82
N THR A 5 -5.26 -35.56 -10.72
CA THR A 5 -4.23 -35.33 -9.68
C THR A 5 -2.82 -35.53 -10.23
N ILE A 6 -2.58 -36.55 -11.06
CA ILE A 6 -1.27 -36.78 -11.69
C ILE A 6 -0.94 -35.66 -12.67
N ARG A 7 -1.90 -35.20 -13.50
CA ARG A 7 -1.69 -34.08 -14.43
C ARG A 7 -1.40 -32.77 -13.71
N LEU A 8 -2.10 -32.49 -12.61
CA LEU A 8 -1.87 -31.31 -11.78
C LEU A 8 -0.46 -31.33 -11.16
N ASN A 9 -0.05 -32.45 -10.58
CA ASN A 9 1.29 -32.60 -10.02
C ASN A 9 2.37 -32.48 -11.11
N TYR A 10 2.15 -33.06 -12.29
CA TYR A 10 3.09 -32.94 -13.42
C TYR A 10 3.21 -31.51 -13.96
N GLY A 11 2.10 -30.76 -13.99
CA GLY A 11 2.09 -29.35 -14.39
C GLY A 11 2.84 -28.49 -13.38
N MET A 12 2.60 -28.73 -12.09
CA MET A 12 3.31 -28.06 -10.99
C MET A 12 4.82 -28.32 -11.02
N ASP A 13 5.24 -29.58 -11.14
CA ASP A 13 6.67 -29.93 -11.18
C ASP A 13 7.38 -29.28 -12.38
N LYS A 14 6.73 -29.27 -13.56
CA LYS A 14 7.26 -28.59 -14.75
C LYS A 14 7.38 -27.08 -14.56
N ALA A 15 6.33 -26.44 -14.01
CA ALA A 15 6.34 -25.01 -13.74
C ALA A 15 7.45 -24.64 -12.74
N ILE A 16 7.56 -25.36 -11.62
CA ILE A 16 8.58 -25.13 -10.60
C ILE A 16 9.99 -25.33 -11.16
N VAL A 17 10.22 -26.36 -11.97
CA VAL A 17 11.53 -26.58 -12.62
C VAL A 17 11.85 -25.44 -13.60
N GLY A 18 10.87 -24.94 -14.36
CA GLY A 18 11.06 -23.77 -15.23
C GLY A 18 11.38 -22.51 -14.45
N LEU A 19 10.63 -22.22 -13.38
CA LEU A 19 10.86 -21.06 -12.50
C LEU A 19 12.24 -21.09 -11.82
N ASN A 20 12.71 -22.28 -11.42
CA ASN A 20 14.05 -22.44 -10.87
C ASN A 20 15.14 -22.12 -11.91
N ARG A 21 14.92 -22.41 -13.21
CA ARG A 21 15.85 -22.02 -14.28
C ARG A 21 15.93 -20.51 -14.47
N TYR A 22 14.83 -19.79 -14.26
CA TYR A 22 14.80 -18.33 -14.22
C TYR A 22 15.34 -17.74 -12.90
N GLY A 23 15.85 -18.58 -11.99
CA GLY A 23 16.48 -18.13 -10.75
C GLY A 23 15.48 -17.75 -9.64
N PHE A 24 14.23 -18.21 -9.70
CA PHE A 24 13.32 -18.12 -8.56
C PHE A 24 13.66 -19.20 -7.53
N GLY A 25 13.72 -18.82 -6.24
CA GLY A 25 13.82 -19.78 -5.15
C GLY A 25 12.49 -20.49 -4.91
N SER A 26 12.51 -21.62 -4.20
CA SER A 26 11.34 -22.50 -4.03
C SER A 26 10.08 -21.80 -3.49
N GLN A 27 10.24 -20.81 -2.59
CA GLN A 27 9.11 -20.05 -2.04
C GLN A 27 8.45 -19.15 -3.08
N LEU A 28 9.24 -18.36 -3.81
CA LEU A 28 8.74 -17.51 -4.90
C LEU A 28 8.18 -18.35 -6.04
N ALA A 29 8.85 -19.43 -6.42
CA ALA A 29 8.36 -20.33 -7.46
C ALA A 29 6.98 -20.92 -7.10
N PHE A 30 6.77 -21.29 -5.83
CA PHE A 30 5.48 -21.73 -5.36
C PHE A 30 4.43 -20.61 -5.38
N ALA A 31 4.77 -19.39 -4.95
CA ALA A 31 3.86 -18.24 -4.99
C ALA A 31 3.40 -17.94 -6.43
N ILE A 32 4.33 -17.88 -7.38
CA ILE A 32 4.04 -17.66 -8.80
C ILE A 32 3.13 -18.77 -9.35
N TYR A 33 3.43 -20.04 -9.04
CA TYR A 33 2.57 -21.16 -9.45
C TYR A 33 1.19 -21.09 -8.81
N GLN A 34 1.07 -20.64 -7.56
CA GLN A 34 -0.24 -20.50 -6.91
C GLN A 34 -1.12 -19.48 -7.62
N THR A 35 -0.54 -18.40 -8.14
CA THR A 35 -1.25 -17.34 -8.87
C THR A 35 -1.70 -17.80 -10.26
N TYR A 36 -0.79 -18.36 -11.07
CA TYR A 36 -1.07 -18.64 -12.49
C TYR A 36 -1.30 -20.12 -12.83
N LYS A 37 -1.05 -21.04 -11.89
CA LYS A 37 -1.23 -22.48 -12.05
C LYS A 37 -0.49 -23.01 -13.30
N ASN A 38 -1.20 -23.68 -14.20
CA ASN A 38 -0.59 -24.33 -15.36
C ASN A 38 -0.16 -23.33 -16.44
N GLU A 39 -0.64 -22.09 -16.38
CA GLU A 39 -0.33 -21.02 -17.34
C GLU A 39 0.93 -20.24 -16.95
N THR A 40 1.56 -20.55 -15.81
CA THR A 40 2.72 -19.83 -15.29
C THR A 40 3.82 -19.63 -16.33
N LEU A 41 4.22 -20.67 -17.05
CA LEU A 41 5.32 -20.56 -18.01
C LEU A 41 4.91 -19.72 -19.23
N GLU A 42 3.69 -19.89 -19.73
CA GLU A 42 3.17 -19.15 -20.89
C GLU A 42 3.09 -17.65 -20.58
N ILE A 43 2.56 -17.29 -19.40
CA ILE A 43 2.47 -15.90 -18.94
C ILE A 43 3.85 -15.26 -18.82
N ILE A 44 4.83 -15.98 -18.26
CA ILE A 44 6.20 -15.47 -18.11
C ILE A 44 6.88 -15.32 -19.46
N GLU A 45 6.69 -16.27 -20.38
CA GLU A 45 7.24 -16.20 -21.73
C GLU A 45 6.64 -15.04 -22.55
N GLU A 46 5.35 -14.72 -22.34
CA GLU A 46 4.68 -13.61 -23.03
C GLU A 46 4.97 -12.23 -22.42
N ASN A 47 4.94 -12.14 -21.08
CA ASN A 47 5.15 -10.91 -20.34
C ASN A 47 5.69 -11.17 -18.92
N PRO A 48 7.02 -11.31 -18.75
CA PRO A 48 7.62 -11.57 -17.45
C PRO A 48 7.43 -10.41 -16.46
N TYR A 49 7.07 -9.21 -16.95
CA TYR A 49 6.80 -8.07 -16.09
C TYR A 49 5.49 -8.17 -15.31
N GLN A 50 4.55 -9.04 -15.72
CA GLN A 50 3.34 -9.31 -14.92
C GLN A 50 3.69 -9.84 -13.52
N LEU A 51 4.83 -10.51 -13.38
CA LEU A 51 5.33 -10.98 -12.10
C LEU A 51 5.57 -9.84 -11.10
N VAL A 52 5.91 -8.64 -11.57
CA VAL A 52 6.15 -7.46 -10.71
C VAL A 52 4.83 -6.91 -10.18
N GLU A 53 3.76 -7.01 -10.97
CA GLU A 53 2.42 -6.55 -10.59
C GLU A 53 1.73 -7.56 -9.66
N ASP A 54 1.79 -8.85 -9.97
CA ASP A 54 0.94 -9.86 -9.35
C ASP A 54 1.59 -10.58 -8.15
N ILE A 55 2.92 -10.53 -8.01
CA ILE A 55 3.66 -11.31 -7.02
C ILE A 55 4.50 -10.41 -6.11
N GLU A 56 4.11 -10.37 -4.84
CA GLU A 56 4.88 -9.68 -3.81
C GLU A 56 6.30 -10.26 -3.69
N GLY A 57 7.30 -9.37 -3.66
CA GLY A 57 8.71 -9.72 -3.51
C GLY A 57 9.45 -9.96 -4.84
N ILE A 58 8.79 -9.81 -6.00
CA ILE A 58 9.47 -9.77 -7.30
C ILE A 58 9.65 -8.32 -7.74
N GLY A 59 10.89 -7.83 -7.71
CA GLY A 59 11.22 -6.48 -8.19
C GLY A 59 11.46 -6.41 -9.69
N PHE A 60 11.41 -5.19 -10.25
CA PHE A 60 11.60 -4.94 -11.68
C PHE A 60 12.90 -5.54 -12.24
N LYS A 61 14.04 -5.35 -11.56
CA LYS A 61 15.34 -5.88 -12.03
C LYS A 61 15.32 -7.39 -12.28
N LYS A 62 14.60 -8.14 -11.46
CA LYS A 62 14.51 -9.60 -11.62
C LYS A 62 13.66 -9.97 -12.84
N ALA A 63 12.53 -9.30 -13.02
CA ALA A 63 11.71 -9.46 -14.21
C ALA A 63 12.46 -9.01 -15.49
N ASP A 64 13.23 -7.92 -15.42
CA ASP A 64 13.99 -7.39 -16.55
C ASP A 64 15.13 -8.33 -16.98
N ASN A 65 15.78 -9.01 -16.03
CA ASN A 65 16.77 -10.05 -16.35
C ASN A 65 16.14 -11.24 -17.08
N ILE A 66 14.93 -11.66 -16.67
CA ILE A 66 14.21 -12.76 -17.32
C ILE A 66 13.75 -12.33 -18.71
N ALA A 67 13.22 -11.11 -18.83
CA ALA A 67 12.85 -10.53 -20.11
C ALA A 67 14.03 -10.49 -21.09
N GLU A 68 15.25 -10.23 -20.61
CA GLU A 68 16.45 -10.23 -21.44
C GLU A 68 16.79 -11.64 -21.93
N GLN A 69 16.71 -12.63 -21.05
CA GLN A 69 16.90 -14.05 -21.40
C GLN A 69 15.86 -14.55 -22.41
N LEU A 70 14.65 -14.01 -22.37
CA LEU A 70 13.56 -14.31 -23.31
C LEU A 70 13.67 -13.53 -24.63
N GLY A 71 14.61 -12.58 -24.74
CA GLY A 71 14.82 -11.77 -25.95
C GLY A 71 13.82 -10.63 -26.12
N ILE A 72 13.18 -10.17 -25.03
CA ILE A 72 12.33 -8.98 -25.06
C ILE A 72 13.19 -7.73 -25.24
N ASP A 73 12.80 -6.90 -26.21
CA ASP A 73 13.53 -5.68 -26.55
C ASP A 73 13.64 -4.69 -25.38
N ALA A 74 14.78 -4.00 -25.28
CA ALA A 74 15.04 -3.02 -24.23
C ALA A 74 14.12 -1.78 -24.31
N THR A 75 13.52 -1.52 -25.47
CA THR A 75 12.60 -0.40 -25.71
C THR A 75 11.13 -0.83 -25.80
N SER A 76 10.83 -2.06 -25.38
CA SER A 76 9.48 -2.62 -25.31
C SER A 76 8.57 -1.81 -24.38
N ASP A 77 7.34 -1.53 -24.84
CA ASP A 77 6.35 -0.79 -24.05
C ASP A 77 5.99 -1.53 -22.76
N LYS A 78 5.94 -2.87 -22.78
CA LYS A 78 5.70 -3.70 -21.59
C LYS A 78 6.75 -3.45 -20.50
N ARG A 79 8.02 -3.24 -20.90
CA ARG A 79 9.15 -2.97 -19.99
C ARG A 79 9.01 -1.59 -19.36
N ILE A 80 8.72 -0.58 -20.18
CA ILE A 80 8.57 0.81 -19.73
C ILE A 80 7.40 0.92 -18.73
N ARG A 81 6.25 0.32 -19.06
CA ARG A 81 5.06 0.32 -18.19
C ARG A 81 5.34 -0.32 -16.84
N ALA A 82 6.03 -1.46 -16.84
CA ALA A 82 6.42 -2.13 -15.60
C ALA A 82 7.41 -1.33 -14.76
N ALA A 83 8.36 -0.64 -15.41
CA ALA A 83 9.30 0.24 -14.71
C ALA A 83 8.59 1.43 -14.05
N ILE A 84 7.61 2.04 -14.73
CA ILE A 84 6.80 3.13 -14.19
C ILE A 84 6.05 2.67 -12.93
N LEU A 85 5.29 1.56 -13.03
CA LEU A 85 4.53 1.02 -11.90
C LEU A 85 5.43 0.67 -10.72
N HIS A 86 6.56 0.03 -11.00
CA HIS A 86 7.53 -0.32 -9.99
C HIS A 86 8.11 0.92 -9.30
N GLN A 87 8.51 1.93 -10.08
CA GLN A 87 9.16 3.12 -9.53
C GLN A 87 8.22 3.95 -8.65
N ILE A 88 6.95 4.10 -9.05
CA ILE A 88 5.95 4.78 -8.20
C ILE A 88 5.84 4.07 -6.85
N LEU A 89 5.66 2.74 -6.86
CA LEU A 89 5.53 1.96 -5.63
C LEU A 89 6.80 2.00 -4.77
N GLN A 90 7.99 1.85 -5.38
CA GLN A 90 9.26 1.88 -4.66
C GLN A 90 9.49 3.26 -4.02
N GLN A 91 9.24 4.36 -4.74
CA GLN A 91 9.41 5.70 -4.19
C GLN A 91 8.50 5.91 -2.97
N SER A 92 7.25 5.45 -3.04
CA SER A 92 6.34 5.50 -1.90
C SER A 92 6.82 4.66 -0.71
N MET A 93 7.39 3.49 -0.96
CA MET A 93 7.95 2.64 0.10
C MET A 93 9.20 3.23 0.76
N GLU A 94 10.07 3.88 -0.01
CA GLU A 94 11.34 4.43 0.49
C GLU A 94 11.16 5.77 1.21
N THR A 95 10.32 6.65 0.67
CA THR A 95 10.12 8.01 1.20
C THR A 95 8.95 8.12 2.17
N GLY A 96 8.00 7.20 2.11
CA GLY A 96 6.72 7.28 2.81
C GLY A 96 5.72 8.26 2.16
N ASN A 97 6.05 8.84 1.00
CA ASN A 97 5.14 9.72 0.26
C ASN A 97 4.07 8.90 -0.46
N THR A 98 2.83 9.38 -0.50
CA THR A 98 1.73 8.73 -1.22
C THR A 98 1.73 9.01 -2.72
N TYR A 99 2.52 9.99 -3.16
CA TYR A 99 2.62 10.41 -4.55
C TYR A 99 4.06 10.71 -4.97
N ILE A 100 4.26 10.78 -6.28
CA ILE A 100 5.49 11.26 -6.91
C ILE A 100 5.14 12.28 -8.00
N ALA A 101 5.94 13.34 -8.14
CA ALA A 101 5.75 14.30 -9.22
C ALA A 101 6.12 13.67 -10.56
N ALA A 102 5.33 13.90 -11.61
CA ALA A 102 5.52 13.30 -12.94
C ALA A 102 6.93 13.52 -13.50
N LYS A 103 7.49 14.72 -13.32
CA LYS A 103 8.86 15.03 -13.76
C LYS A 103 9.91 14.17 -13.05
N GLU A 104 9.80 14.05 -11.73
CA GLU A 104 10.71 13.25 -10.91
C GLU A 104 10.60 11.76 -11.29
N LEU A 105 9.39 11.27 -11.51
CA LEU A 105 9.15 9.91 -11.97
C LEU A 105 9.82 9.63 -13.31
N LEU A 106 9.67 10.53 -14.30
CA LEU A 106 10.27 10.36 -15.62
C LEU A 106 11.80 10.24 -15.53
N GLU A 107 12.45 11.13 -14.76
CA GLU A 107 13.91 11.10 -14.57
C GLU A 107 14.36 9.79 -13.89
N GLN A 108 13.65 9.34 -12.84
CA GLN A 108 13.97 8.11 -12.12
C GLN A 108 13.75 6.84 -12.96
N VAL A 109 12.66 6.79 -13.73
CA VAL A 109 12.35 5.64 -14.60
C VAL A 109 13.36 5.53 -15.73
N LEU A 110 13.72 6.64 -16.37
CA LEU A 110 14.76 6.65 -17.41
C LEU A 110 16.09 6.12 -16.85
N HIS A 111 16.53 6.64 -15.70
CA HIS A 111 17.75 6.18 -15.04
C HIS A 111 17.69 4.68 -14.69
N MET A 112 16.56 4.19 -14.16
CA MET A 112 16.38 2.77 -13.84
C MET A 112 16.46 1.89 -15.09
N LEU A 113 15.84 2.32 -16.19
CA LEU A 113 15.81 1.54 -17.43
C LEU A 113 17.19 1.49 -18.10
N GLU A 114 17.90 2.61 -18.14
CA GLU A 114 19.25 2.74 -18.72
C GLU A 114 20.33 2.03 -17.87
N ASP A 115 20.18 2.07 -16.54
CA ASP A 115 21.05 1.32 -15.63
C ASP A 115 20.90 -0.20 -15.79
N SER A 116 19.66 -0.66 -16.01
CA SER A 116 19.37 -2.09 -16.13
C SER A 116 19.87 -2.63 -17.47
N ARG A 117 19.69 -1.87 -18.56
CA ARG A 117 20.24 -2.18 -19.88
C ARG A 117 20.74 -0.89 -20.52
N PRO A 118 22.04 -0.78 -20.89
CA PRO A 118 22.66 0.45 -21.38
C PRO A 118 22.22 0.75 -22.83
N VAL A 119 20.95 1.09 -22.97
CA VAL A 119 20.26 1.45 -24.20
C VAL A 119 19.53 2.75 -23.92
N GLU A 120 19.76 3.76 -24.75
CA GLU A 120 19.08 5.05 -24.65
C GLU A 120 17.59 4.88 -24.93
N ILE A 121 16.75 5.42 -24.04
CA ILE A 121 15.30 5.36 -24.16
C ILE A 121 14.77 6.77 -24.38
N ASP A 122 13.93 6.91 -25.40
CA ASP A 122 13.25 8.17 -25.68
C ASP A 122 12.34 8.56 -24.48
N PRO A 123 12.58 9.73 -23.85
CA PRO A 123 11.72 10.24 -22.79
C PRO A 123 10.24 10.34 -23.18
N GLU A 124 9.93 10.57 -24.46
CA GLU A 124 8.54 10.62 -24.94
C GLU A 124 7.84 9.27 -24.81
N LYS A 125 8.56 8.14 -24.96
CA LYS A 125 7.97 6.81 -24.74
C LYS A 125 7.56 6.61 -23.28
N VAL A 126 8.38 7.08 -22.34
CA VAL A 126 8.06 6.96 -20.91
C VAL A 126 6.88 7.85 -20.57
N ALA A 127 6.85 9.08 -21.10
CA ALA A 127 5.71 9.99 -20.92
C ALA A 127 4.41 9.40 -21.48
N ASN A 128 4.44 8.85 -22.69
CA ASN A 128 3.29 8.16 -23.29
C ASN A 128 2.86 6.94 -22.45
N GLY A 129 3.82 6.16 -21.94
CA GLY A 129 3.53 5.04 -21.04
C GLY A 129 2.84 5.47 -19.74
N VAL A 130 3.19 6.63 -19.18
CA VAL A 130 2.47 7.20 -18.02
C VAL A 130 1.04 7.55 -18.40
N ILE A 131 0.83 8.21 -19.55
CA ILE A 131 -0.51 8.60 -20.02
C ILE A 131 -1.39 7.36 -20.20
N GLU A 132 -0.89 6.32 -20.89
CA GLU A 132 -1.62 5.07 -21.07
C GLU A 132 -2.01 4.41 -19.74
N LEU A 133 -1.08 4.39 -18.77
CA LEU A 133 -1.36 3.81 -17.45
C LEU A 133 -2.41 4.59 -16.66
N VAL A 134 -2.47 5.91 -16.84
CA VAL A 134 -3.54 6.76 -16.28
C VAL A 134 -4.87 6.45 -16.98
N GLU A 135 -4.89 6.36 -18.32
CA GLU A 135 -6.10 6.08 -19.10
C GLU A 135 -6.68 4.69 -18.80
N GLU A 136 -5.82 3.69 -18.59
CA GLU A 136 -6.21 2.35 -18.17
C GLU A 136 -6.63 2.28 -16.69
N GLY A 137 -6.43 3.35 -15.93
CA GLY A 137 -6.73 3.42 -14.50
C GLY A 137 -5.83 2.53 -13.65
N LYS A 138 -4.61 2.23 -14.11
CA LYS A 138 -3.57 1.50 -13.36
C LYS A 138 -2.85 2.40 -12.35
N ILE A 139 -2.81 3.70 -12.62
CA ILE A 139 -2.32 4.76 -11.73
C ILE A 139 -3.31 5.91 -11.72
N GLN A 140 -3.29 6.72 -10.66
CA GLN A 140 -4.11 7.93 -10.57
C GLN A 140 -3.24 9.17 -10.76
N GLN A 141 -3.81 10.18 -11.41
CA GLN A 141 -3.15 11.47 -11.61
C GLN A 141 -4.02 12.58 -11.03
N GLU A 142 -3.41 13.43 -10.19
CA GLU A 142 -3.96 14.72 -9.79
C GLU A 142 -2.96 15.82 -10.11
N GLU A 143 -3.33 16.73 -11.00
CA GLU A 143 -2.44 17.77 -11.55
C GLU A 143 -1.15 17.15 -12.14
N THR A 144 -0.02 17.35 -11.48
CA THR A 144 1.30 16.82 -11.85
C THR A 144 1.76 15.67 -10.94
N ASN A 145 0.92 15.24 -9.99
CA ASN A 145 1.22 14.19 -9.04
C ASN A 145 0.63 12.86 -9.51
N LEU A 146 1.43 11.81 -9.43
CA LEU A 146 1.07 10.45 -9.79
C LEU A 146 1.04 9.60 -8.54
N PHE A 147 0.02 8.75 -8.46
CA PHE A 147 -0.26 7.92 -7.30
C PHE A 147 -0.40 6.47 -7.74
N GLU A 148 0.10 5.58 -6.88
CA GLU A 148 -0.26 4.17 -6.96
C GLU A 148 -1.72 4.01 -6.49
N ASN A 149 -2.48 3.16 -7.20
CA ASN A 149 -3.92 2.99 -6.98
C ASN A 149 -4.28 2.63 -5.54
N SER A 150 -3.63 1.61 -4.97
CA SER A 150 -3.92 1.16 -3.61
C SER A 150 -3.72 2.27 -2.58
N LEU A 151 -2.67 3.07 -2.72
CA LEU A 151 -2.37 4.21 -1.85
C LEU A 151 -3.37 5.35 -2.04
N TYR A 152 -3.69 5.69 -3.30
CA TYR A 152 -4.68 6.73 -3.61
C TYR A 152 -6.05 6.42 -3.01
N PHE A 153 -6.56 5.20 -3.25
CA PHE A 153 -7.87 4.80 -2.73
C PHE A 153 -7.85 4.62 -1.21
N ALA A 154 -6.72 4.21 -0.62
CA ALA A 154 -6.57 4.19 0.83
C ALA A 154 -6.68 5.60 1.43
N GLU A 155 -6.00 6.59 0.85
CA GLU A 155 -6.07 7.99 1.28
C GLU A 155 -7.49 8.54 1.16
N TRP A 156 -8.13 8.36 0.00
CA TRP A 156 -9.50 8.78 -0.22
C TRP A 156 -10.49 8.09 0.74
N GLY A 157 -10.30 6.80 1.01
CA GLY A 157 -11.10 6.01 1.94
C GLY A 157 -10.97 6.49 3.40
N ILE A 158 -9.76 6.86 3.81
CA ILE A 158 -9.49 7.44 5.13
C ILE A 158 -10.16 8.81 5.25
N ALA A 159 -9.93 9.69 4.28
CA ALA A 159 -10.50 11.04 4.25
C ALA A 159 -12.04 11.00 4.30
N SER A 160 -12.65 10.16 3.46
CA SER A 160 -14.10 9.96 3.41
C SER A 160 -14.64 9.38 4.72
N SER A 161 -13.91 8.47 5.35
CA SER A 161 -14.31 7.89 6.65
C SER A 161 -14.24 8.92 7.77
N ILE A 162 -13.21 9.76 7.79
CA ILE A 162 -13.09 10.88 8.74
C ILE A 162 -14.24 11.87 8.53
N GLN A 163 -14.51 12.27 7.29
CA GLN A 163 -15.60 13.19 6.97
C GLN A 163 -16.95 12.62 7.41
N ARG A 164 -17.20 11.33 7.17
CA ARG A 164 -18.41 10.62 7.63
C ARG A 164 -18.53 10.65 9.16
N LEU A 165 -17.45 10.39 9.89
CA LEU A 165 -17.46 10.45 11.36
C LEU A 165 -17.76 11.87 11.87
N LEU A 166 -17.17 12.90 11.25
CA LEU A 166 -17.40 14.31 11.62
C LEU A 166 -18.83 14.77 11.30
N GLN A 167 -19.44 14.28 10.22
CA GLN A 167 -20.82 14.60 9.82
C GLN A 167 -21.87 13.88 10.66
N GLN A 168 -21.53 12.75 11.31
CA GLN A 168 -22.42 12.02 12.22
C GLN A 168 -22.66 12.77 13.54
N GLN A 169 -22.83 14.10 13.52
CA GLN A 169 -23.23 14.94 14.66
C GLN A 169 -24.55 14.45 15.30
N LYS A 170 -24.48 13.37 16.06
CA LYS A 170 -25.10 13.34 17.37
C LYS A 170 -24.13 14.10 18.25
N GLU A 171 -24.33 15.41 18.38
CA GLU A 171 -23.85 16.09 19.58
C GLU A 171 -24.44 15.29 20.75
N ILE A 172 -23.63 14.43 21.36
CA ILE A 172 -24.08 13.72 22.55
C ILE A 172 -24.11 14.79 23.62
N ASN A 173 -25.29 15.38 23.80
CA ASN A 173 -25.55 16.47 24.73
C ASN A 173 -25.46 15.96 26.17
N TYR A 174 -24.25 15.70 26.62
CA TYR A 174 -23.93 15.53 28.02
C TYR A 174 -23.83 16.91 28.67
N SER A 175 -24.74 17.19 29.60
CA SER A 175 -24.62 18.34 30.51
C SER A 175 -23.26 18.29 31.22
N GLU A 176 -22.58 19.43 31.27
CA GLU A 176 -21.26 19.58 31.92
C GLU A 176 -21.27 19.11 33.37
N GLU A 177 -22.38 19.31 34.06
CA GLU A 177 -22.54 18.89 35.45
C GLU A 177 -22.48 17.37 35.61
N LYS A 178 -23.12 16.63 34.69
CA LYS A 178 -23.08 15.15 34.71
C LYS A 178 -21.69 14.64 34.39
N LEU A 179 -21.02 15.27 33.42
CA LEU A 179 -19.69 14.86 32.98
C LEU A 179 -18.65 15.13 34.07
N ASN A 180 -18.69 16.30 34.72
CA ASN A 180 -17.84 16.61 35.87
C ASN A 180 -18.12 15.70 37.08
N LYS A 181 -19.39 15.39 37.35
CA LYS A 181 -19.76 14.47 38.45
C LYS A 181 -19.26 13.05 38.21
N ASN A 182 -19.35 12.55 36.97
CA ASN A 182 -18.86 11.23 36.60
C ASN A 182 -17.33 11.18 36.59
N LEU A 183 -16.66 12.24 36.14
CA LEU A 183 -15.21 12.37 36.19
C LEU A 183 -14.70 12.28 37.64
N ARG A 184 -15.30 13.05 38.57
CA ARG A 184 -14.97 12.98 40.01
C ARG A 184 -15.22 11.61 40.64
N LYS A 185 -16.21 10.85 40.15
CA LYS A 185 -16.43 9.47 40.61
C LYS A 185 -15.34 8.53 40.09
N LEU A 186 -14.89 8.72 38.86
CA LEU A 186 -13.80 7.97 38.25
C LEU A 186 -12.46 8.26 38.95
N GLU A 187 -12.16 9.53 39.24
CA GLU A 187 -10.98 9.93 40.02
C GLU A 187 -10.91 9.20 41.36
N LYS A 188 -12.02 9.18 42.11
CA LYS A 188 -12.10 8.47 43.40
C LYS A 188 -12.03 6.96 43.29
N ARG A 189 -12.53 6.38 42.19
CA ARG A 189 -12.52 4.92 41.97
C ARG A 189 -11.14 4.42 41.55
N LEU A 190 -10.43 5.22 40.76
CA LEU A 190 -9.12 4.87 40.22
C LEU A 190 -7.95 5.39 41.08
N ASP A 191 -8.23 6.26 42.05
CA ASP A 191 -7.24 6.94 42.89
C ASP A 191 -6.20 7.73 42.05
N ILE A 192 -6.71 8.43 41.04
CA ILE A 192 -5.91 9.23 40.09
C ILE A 192 -6.39 10.69 40.15
N VAL A 193 -5.44 11.62 40.14
CA VAL A 193 -5.68 13.06 39.97
C VAL A 193 -5.26 13.44 38.55
N TYR A 194 -6.20 13.94 37.77
CA TYR A 194 -5.93 14.39 36.40
C TYR A 194 -5.48 15.86 36.39
N GLY A 195 -4.59 16.21 35.46
CA GLY A 195 -4.27 17.61 35.19
C GLY A 195 -5.34 18.30 34.35
N ASP A 196 -5.38 19.64 34.37
CA ASP A 196 -6.37 20.43 33.61
C ASP A 196 -6.40 20.09 32.10
N SER A 197 -5.23 19.84 31.51
CA SER A 197 -5.10 19.44 30.10
C SER A 197 -5.69 18.05 29.81
N GLN A 198 -5.63 17.14 30.78
CA GLN A 198 -6.18 15.80 30.68
C GLN A 198 -7.71 15.83 30.84
N GLU A 199 -8.22 16.64 31.76
CA GLU A 199 -9.66 16.85 31.89
C GLU A 199 -10.29 17.44 30.62
N GLU A 200 -9.65 18.46 30.05
CA GLU A 200 -10.04 19.08 28.78
C GLU A 200 -10.08 18.04 27.65
N ALA A 201 -9.05 17.19 27.57
CA ALA A 201 -8.96 16.12 26.58
C ALA A 201 -10.12 15.11 26.74
N ILE A 202 -10.43 14.70 27.96
CA ILE A 202 -11.54 13.77 28.25
C ILE A 202 -12.88 14.40 27.86
N LYS A 203 -13.11 15.67 28.24
CA LYS A 203 -14.33 16.43 27.90
C LYS A 203 -14.51 16.52 26.38
N LYS A 204 -13.45 16.83 25.62
CA LYS A 204 -13.49 16.92 24.15
C LYS A 204 -13.68 15.56 23.49
N ALA A 205 -13.05 14.50 24.01
CA ALA A 205 -13.14 13.16 23.48
C ALA A 205 -14.55 12.54 23.62
N ILE A 206 -15.26 12.82 24.72
CA ILE A 206 -16.63 12.33 24.93
C ILE A 206 -17.64 13.05 24.02
N ARG A 207 -17.35 14.31 23.66
CA ARG A 207 -18.25 15.16 22.86
C ARG A 207 -18.03 15.04 21.35
N SER A 208 -16.89 14.51 20.93
CA SER A 208 -16.50 14.46 19.52
C SER A 208 -16.56 13.03 19.00
N PRO A 209 -17.11 12.79 17.80
CA PRO A 209 -17.14 11.45 17.19
C PRO A 209 -15.74 10.94 16.78
N LEU A 210 -14.78 11.85 16.61
CA LEU A 210 -13.38 11.56 16.36
C LEU A 210 -12.52 12.44 17.27
N PHE A 211 -11.55 11.84 17.95
CA PHE A 211 -10.62 12.54 18.82
C PHE A 211 -9.20 12.01 18.58
N LEU A 212 -8.27 12.93 18.33
CA LEU A 212 -6.85 12.61 18.17
C LEU A 212 -6.10 13.05 19.41
N LEU A 213 -5.50 12.10 20.12
CA LEU A 213 -4.66 12.37 21.29
C LEU A 213 -3.18 12.33 20.88
N THR A 214 -2.56 13.50 20.82
CA THR A 214 -1.12 13.64 20.60
C THR A 214 -0.41 13.99 21.93
N GLY A 215 0.83 13.51 22.14
CA GLY A 215 1.60 13.64 23.40
C GLY A 215 2.66 12.55 23.65
N GLY A 216 3.59 12.70 24.59
CA GLY A 216 4.53 11.62 24.94
C GLY A 216 3.87 10.53 25.81
N LEU A 217 4.46 9.33 25.89
CA LEU A 217 4.11 8.33 26.92
C LEU A 217 4.17 8.93 28.33
N GLU A 218 5.12 9.83 28.54
CA GLU A 218 5.36 10.56 29.80
C GLU A 218 4.28 11.62 30.13
N GLN A 219 3.40 11.95 29.17
CA GLN A 219 2.34 12.96 29.36
C GLN A 219 0.98 12.33 29.74
N GLY A 220 0.96 11.03 30.06
CA GLY A 220 -0.23 10.36 30.60
C GLY A 220 -1.23 9.85 29.57
N ARG A 221 -0.81 9.60 28.30
CA ARG A 221 -1.65 8.93 27.30
C ARG A 221 -2.30 7.62 27.80
N PRO A 222 -1.62 6.73 28.55
CA PRO A 222 -2.24 5.48 29.04
C PRO A 222 -3.34 5.73 30.08
N GLN A 223 -3.23 6.80 30.86
CA GLN A 223 -4.22 7.19 31.87
C GLN A 223 -5.48 7.73 31.19
N LEU A 224 -5.30 8.56 30.15
CA LEU A 224 -6.39 9.09 29.32
C LEU A 224 -7.16 8.00 28.58
N SER A 225 -6.47 7.02 27.97
CA SER A 225 -7.13 5.92 27.27
C SER A 225 -7.95 5.03 28.21
N MET A 226 -7.43 4.76 29.41
CA MET A 226 -8.13 3.98 30.43
C MET A 226 -9.42 4.65 30.90
N VAL A 227 -9.43 5.99 31.03
CA VAL A 227 -10.63 6.76 31.41
C VAL A 227 -11.67 6.71 30.30
N LEU A 228 -11.28 6.96 29.06
CA LEU A 228 -12.20 6.95 27.93
C LEU A 228 -12.85 5.57 27.76
N PHE A 229 -12.08 4.49 27.91
CA PHE A 229 -12.62 3.14 27.88
C PHE A 229 -13.63 2.88 29.00
N ASN A 230 -13.30 3.26 30.24
CA ASN A 230 -14.18 3.08 31.39
C ASN A 230 -15.44 3.95 31.35
N TYR A 231 -15.38 5.13 30.73
CA TYR A 231 -16.49 6.08 30.63
C TYR A 231 -17.43 5.73 29.46
N LEU A 232 -16.91 5.22 28.34
CA LEU A 232 -17.72 4.94 27.15
C LEU A 232 -18.37 3.54 27.15
N LEU A 233 -17.85 2.59 27.94
CA LEU A 233 -18.36 1.21 28.04
C LEU A 233 -19.26 0.94 29.25
N ASN A 234 -19.45 1.92 30.15
CA ASN A 234 -20.37 1.85 31.28
C ASN A 234 -21.45 2.94 31.17
#